data_AF-A0A4R8H1Q4-F1
#
_entry.id   AF-A0A4R8H1Q4-F1
#
_cell.length_a   1.000
_cell.length_b   1.000
_cell.length_c   1.000
_cell.angle_alpha   90.00
_cell.angle_beta   90.00
_cell.angle_gamma   90.00
#
_symmetry.space_group_name_H-M   'P 1'
#
loop_
_entity.id
_entity.type
_entity.pdbx_description
1 polymer ?
#
loop_
_entity_poly.entity_id
_entity_poly.type
_entity_poly.pdbx_seq_one_letter_code
_entity_poly.pdbx_strand_id
1 'polypeptide(L)'
;MSNKVKFGLEKVHIAFKGVSQTKSIEVTDPPGTDGEITVTVTADSLLGISSPVSVVVPLATETHDSVAKVASAIVNALNNDSDINSVFYARHEGGKIYLWTKVAQTNDATLDITFADTGTTGATMGTAQDVTSGTTGWGTPEHIPGVVGFSTSPEGDTTEFYADNTKYFTYTTNNGYTGDLEQALIPRDVLAEMLGQVIDNNGMLVESANDNSKEFALMFQVQGDKKNRRLVYYRCQADRPSEDNNTSESSVTPTTDTLNLTMLPTEDDNKYVKGTLELADDNSNQAAYDGFFDAVLLPNIA
;
A
#
# COMPACT_ATOMS: atom_id res chain seq x y z
N MET A 1 5.72 25.97 1.75
CA MET A 1 4.70 26.81 2.44
C MET A 1 3.45 25.99 2.73
N SER A 2 2.91 25.99 3.96
CA SER A 2 1.73 25.17 4.32
C SER A 2 0.40 25.68 3.74
N ASN A 3 -0.50 24.74 3.45
CA ASN A 3 -1.90 24.96 3.12
C ASN A 3 -2.65 25.61 4.30
N LYS A 4 -3.63 26.48 4.01
CA LYS A 4 -4.54 27.10 4.97
C LYS A 4 -5.95 26.50 4.91
N VAL A 5 -6.36 25.97 3.76
CA VAL A 5 -7.71 25.42 3.55
C VAL A 5 -7.67 24.12 2.74
N LYS A 6 -8.79 23.40 2.74
CA LYS A 6 -9.04 22.21 1.92
C LYS A 6 -10.37 22.34 1.20
N PHE A 7 -10.41 21.91 -0.05
CA PHE A 7 -11.61 21.88 -0.88
C PHE A 7 -11.46 20.78 -1.94
N GLY A 8 -12.54 20.38 -2.61
CA GLY A 8 -12.49 19.48 -3.78
C GLY A 8 -11.90 18.10 -3.50
N LEU A 9 -12.77 17.09 -3.31
CA LEU A 9 -12.40 15.69 -3.40
C LEU A 9 -12.31 15.29 -4.88
N GLU A 10 -11.22 14.65 -5.29
CA GLU A 10 -11.04 14.19 -6.67
C GLU A 10 -10.14 12.96 -6.75
N LYS A 11 -10.09 12.33 -7.93
CA LYS A 11 -9.24 11.16 -8.22
C LYS A 11 -9.41 10.03 -7.19
N VAL A 12 -10.65 9.68 -6.87
CA VAL A 12 -10.92 8.58 -5.95
C VAL A 12 -10.65 7.26 -6.67
N HIS A 13 -9.80 6.43 -6.08
CA HIS A 13 -9.43 5.11 -6.58
C HIS A 13 -9.61 4.09 -5.47
N ILE A 14 -9.82 2.84 -5.86
CA ILE A 14 -9.73 1.69 -4.97
C ILE A 14 -8.70 0.70 -5.47
N ALA A 15 -8.10 -0.07 -4.58
CA ALA A 15 -7.23 -1.18 -4.94
C ALA A 15 -7.55 -2.37 -4.03
N PHE A 16 -8.08 -3.45 -4.60
CA PHE A 16 -8.49 -4.62 -3.82
C PHE A 16 -7.30 -5.28 -3.13
N LYS A 17 -7.50 -5.71 -1.88
CA LYS A 17 -6.49 -6.47 -1.12
C LYS A 17 -6.24 -7.80 -1.82
N GLY A 18 -4.98 -8.15 -1.95
CA GLY A 18 -4.51 -9.40 -2.52
C GLY A 18 -3.25 -9.88 -1.81
N VAL A 19 -2.52 -10.77 -2.48
CA VAL A 19 -1.24 -11.29 -2.00
C VAL A 19 -0.20 -10.97 -3.06
N SER A 20 0.85 -10.24 -2.67
CA SER A 20 2.01 -10.01 -3.51
C SER A 20 2.98 -11.18 -3.34
N GLN A 21 3.54 -11.64 -4.46
CA GLN A 21 4.63 -12.60 -4.44
C GLN A 21 5.85 -11.96 -3.76
N THR A 22 6.44 -12.68 -2.80
CA THR A 22 7.56 -12.16 -2.01
C THR A 22 8.72 -13.14 -1.99
N LYS A 23 9.92 -12.62 -2.26
CA LYS A 23 11.19 -13.31 -2.10
C LYS A 23 11.97 -12.65 -0.97
N SER A 24 12.76 -13.43 -0.23
CA SER A 24 13.66 -12.90 0.79
C SER A 24 15.08 -13.42 0.63
N ILE A 25 16.07 -12.62 1.03
CA ILE A 25 17.49 -13.00 1.09
C ILE A 25 18.10 -12.37 2.35
N GLU A 26 19.03 -13.05 2.99
CA GLU A 26 19.61 -12.59 4.26
C GLU A 26 21.10 -12.29 4.11
N VAL A 27 21.52 -11.12 4.60
CA VAL A 27 22.93 -10.75 4.76
C VAL A 27 23.49 -11.54 5.94
N THR A 28 24.53 -12.32 5.71
CA THR A 28 25.15 -13.16 6.74
C THR A 28 26.39 -12.52 7.34
N ASP A 29 27.20 -11.81 6.55
CA ASP A 29 28.37 -11.07 7.05
C ASP A 29 28.51 -9.69 6.39
N PRO A 30 28.91 -8.65 7.14
CA PRO A 30 29.25 -7.34 6.59
C PRO A 30 30.59 -7.36 5.82
N PRO A 31 30.88 -6.33 5.01
CA PRO A 31 32.17 -6.20 4.33
C PRO A 31 33.34 -6.07 5.31
N GLY A 32 34.45 -6.73 5.00
CA GLY A 32 35.76 -6.56 5.64
C GLY A 32 36.66 -5.53 4.95
N THR A 33 36.38 -5.18 3.69
CA THR A 33 37.05 -4.10 2.94
C THR A 33 36.04 -3.32 2.11
N ASP A 34 36.36 -2.06 1.82
CA ASP A 34 35.53 -1.22 0.96
C ASP A 34 35.53 -1.77 -0.49
N GLY A 35 34.40 -1.66 -1.16
CA GLY A 35 34.23 -2.13 -2.53
C GLY A 35 32.77 -2.24 -2.92
N GLU A 36 32.48 -2.95 -4.01
CA GLU A 36 31.14 -3.05 -4.57
C GLU A 36 30.64 -4.49 -4.55
N ILE A 37 29.36 -4.66 -4.24
CA ILE A 37 28.64 -5.90 -4.46
C ILE A 37 27.63 -5.71 -5.61
N THR A 38 27.24 -6.81 -6.24
CA THR A 38 26.16 -6.80 -7.23
C THR A 38 25.01 -7.66 -6.74
N VAL A 39 23.81 -7.10 -6.70
CA VAL A 39 22.55 -7.81 -6.43
C VAL A 39 21.79 -7.94 -7.74
N THR A 40 21.40 -9.15 -8.11
CA THR A 40 20.69 -9.42 -9.36
C THR A 40 19.30 -9.98 -9.08
N VAL A 41 18.27 -9.34 -9.62
CA VAL A 41 16.88 -9.78 -9.56
C VAL A 41 16.49 -10.37 -10.91
N THR A 42 16.00 -11.62 -10.89
CA THR A 42 15.45 -12.29 -12.08
C THR A 42 13.94 -12.37 -11.92
N ALA A 43 13.19 -11.99 -12.96
CA ALA A 43 11.73 -12.17 -13.05
C ALA A 43 11.28 -11.99 -14.50
N ASP A 44 11.28 -13.05 -15.29
CA ASP A 44 11.14 -13.02 -16.75
C ASP A 44 9.76 -12.51 -17.22
N SER A 45 8.70 -12.82 -16.48
CA SER A 45 7.35 -12.36 -16.84
C SER A 45 7.05 -10.95 -16.33
N LEU A 46 7.64 -10.56 -15.20
CA LEU A 46 7.37 -9.28 -14.55
C LEU A 46 8.31 -8.15 -15.00
N LEU A 47 9.60 -8.44 -15.21
CA LEU A 47 10.59 -7.49 -15.73
C LEU A 47 10.75 -7.59 -17.25
N GLY A 48 10.24 -8.66 -17.87
CA GLY A 48 10.27 -8.83 -19.32
C GLY A 48 11.70 -8.79 -19.86
N ILE A 49 11.95 -7.90 -20.81
CA ILE A 49 13.27 -7.73 -21.44
C ILE A 49 14.35 -7.21 -20.50
N SER A 50 13.96 -6.60 -19.37
CA SER A 50 14.90 -6.12 -18.36
C SER A 50 15.39 -7.26 -17.46
N SER A 51 14.76 -8.43 -17.47
CA SER A 51 15.22 -9.60 -16.70
C SER A 51 16.50 -10.21 -17.32
N PRO A 52 17.58 -10.46 -16.53
CA PRO A 52 17.75 -10.07 -15.14
C PRO A 52 18.28 -8.64 -14.98
N VAL A 53 17.86 -7.96 -13.92
CA VAL A 53 18.35 -6.61 -13.57
C VAL A 53 19.45 -6.74 -12.52
N SER A 54 20.64 -6.18 -12.80
CA SER A 54 21.78 -6.16 -11.87
C SER A 54 21.99 -4.75 -11.31
N VAL A 55 21.95 -4.64 -9.98
CA VAL A 55 22.12 -3.40 -9.23
C VAL A 55 23.44 -3.45 -8.46
N VAL A 56 24.29 -2.46 -8.71
CA VAL A 56 25.58 -2.31 -8.01
C VAL A 56 25.37 -1.56 -6.70
N VAL A 57 25.89 -2.08 -5.59
CA VAL A 57 25.79 -1.49 -4.27
C VAL A 57 27.20 -1.23 -3.71
N PRO A 58 27.62 0.03 -3.58
CA PRO A 58 28.90 0.34 -2.94
C PRO A 58 28.78 0.13 -1.43
N LEU A 59 29.74 -0.58 -0.87
CA LEU A 59 29.86 -0.84 0.56
C LEU A 59 31.18 -0.27 1.08
N ALA A 60 31.09 0.35 2.26
CA ALA A 60 32.24 0.87 2.99
C ALA A 60 32.20 0.35 4.43
N THR A 61 33.33 -0.15 4.89
CA THR A 61 33.50 -0.79 6.21
C THR A 61 33.15 0.15 7.37
N GLU A 62 33.37 1.45 7.20
CA GLU A 62 33.04 2.47 8.21
C GLU A 62 31.53 2.74 8.37
N THR A 63 30.73 2.54 7.32
CA THR A 63 29.29 2.84 7.31
C THR A 63 28.42 1.60 7.25
N HIS A 64 28.95 0.46 6.81
CA HIS A 64 28.23 -0.80 6.62
C HIS A 64 28.78 -1.90 7.54
N ASP A 65 29.08 -1.54 8.79
CA ASP A 65 29.69 -2.39 9.83
C ASP A 65 28.79 -3.51 10.40
N SER A 66 27.57 -3.66 9.89
CA SER A 66 26.58 -4.62 10.40
C SER A 66 25.64 -5.08 9.30
N VAL A 67 25.12 -6.29 9.44
CA VAL A 67 24.20 -6.92 8.48
C VAL A 67 22.97 -6.05 8.18
N ALA A 68 22.45 -5.33 9.19
CA ALA A 68 21.31 -4.44 9.01
C ALA A 68 21.64 -3.20 8.18
N LYS A 69 22.83 -2.62 8.34
CA LYS A 69 23.26 -1.47 7.53
C LYS A 69 23.55 -1.86 6.09
N VAL A 70 24.13 -3.05 5.87
CA VAL A 70 24.30 -3.62 4.52
C VAL A 70 22.93 -3.87 3.86
N ALA A 71 22.00 -4.50 4.59
CA ALA A 71 20.64 -4.72 4.08
C ALA A 71 19.92 -3.41 3.73
N SER A 72 20.08 -2.37 4.56
CA SER A 72 19.55 -1.03 4.28
C SER A 72 20.14 -0.42 3.00
N ALA A 73 21.46 -0.52 2.81
CA ALA A 73 22.11 -0.01 1.60
C ALA A 73 21.61 -0.71 0.32
N ILE A 74 21.40 -2.02 0.40
CA ILE A 74 20.87 -2.81 -0.72
C ILE A 74 19.41 -2.46 -1.01
N VAL A 75 18.57 -2.37 0.01
CA VAL A 75 17.17 -1.96 -0.13
C VAL A 75 17.08 -0.58 -0.77
N ASN A 76 17.92 0.36 -0.34
CA ASN A 76 17.99 1.69 -0.95
C ASN A 76 18.41 1.63 -2.42
N ALA A 77 19.41 0.81 -2.77
CA ALA A 77 19.84 0.65 -4.15
C ALA A 77 18.74 0.03 -5.04
N LEU A 78 18.09 -1.04 -4.57
CA LEU A 78 16.99 -1.70 -5.29
C LEU A 78 15.78 -0.77 -5.49
N ASN A 79 15.39 -0.01 -4.46
CA ASN A 79 14.26 0.92 -4.56
C ASN A 79 14.58 2.17 -5.40
N ASN A 80 15.87 2.47 -5.64
CA ASN A 80 16.29 3.59 -6.49
C ASN A 80 16.56 3.16 -7.94
N ASP A 81 16.71 1.87 -8.21
CA ASP A 81 16.82 1.33 -9.57
C ASP A 81 15.48 1.46 -10.31
N SER A 82 15.49 2.02 -11.52
CA SER A 82 14.25 2.33 -12.25
C SER A 82 13.49 1.09 -12.72
N ASP A 83 14.19 0.03 -13.12
CA ASP A 83 13.56 -1.20 -13.60
C ASP A 83 12.97 -1.96 -12.41
N ILE A 84 13.75 -2.14 -11.34
CA ILE A 84 13.25 -2.79 -10.12
C ILE A 84 12.08 -2.01 -9.51
N ASN A 85 12.25 -0.71 -9.28
CA ASN A 85 11.25 0.13 -8.62
C ASN A 85 10.00 0.32 -9.50
N SER A 86 10.02 -0.01 -10.78
CA SER A 86 8.79 0.01 -11.59
C SER A 86 7.84 -1.13 -11.23
N VAL A 87 8.35 -2.25 -10.70
CA VAL A 87 7.58 -3.48 -10.46
C VAL A 87 7.57 -3.89 -8.99
N PHE A 88 8.70 -3.76 -8.31
CA PHE A 88 8.93 -4.28 -6.97
C PHE A 88 9.17 -3.18 -5.95
N TYR A 89 8.96 -3.55 -4.69
CA TYR A 89 9.35 -2.78 -3.53
C TYR A 89 10.22 -3.67 -2.64
N ALA A 90 11.32 -3.09 -2.14
CA ALA A 90 12.23 -3.75 -1.22
C ALA A 90 12.13 -3.15 0.19
N ARG A 91 12.23 -3.99 1.22
CA ARG A 91 12.37 -3.60 2.63
C ARG A 91 13.31 -4.56 3.33
N HIS A 92 13.89 -4.16 4.44
CA HIS A 92 14.61 -5.08 5.32
C HIS A 92 14.03 -5.08 6.74
N GLU A 93 14.30 -6.19 7.44
CA GLU A 93 14.12 -6.33 8.87
C GLU A 93 15.41 -6.95 9.42
N GLY A 94 16.19 -6.15 10.16
CA GLY A 94 17.57 -6.53 10.48
C GLY A 94 18.38 -6.76 9.19
N GLY A 95 19.10 -7.89 9.11
CA GLY A 95 19.87 -8.29 7.93
C GLY A 95 19.06 -8.98 6.83
N LYS A 96 17.76 -9.24 7.04
CA LYS A 96 16.91 -9.92 6.07
C LYS A 96 16.20 -8.93 5.17
N ILE A 97 16.39 -9.09 3.86
CA ILE A 97 15.81 -8.28 2.81
C ILE A 97 14.60 -9.03 2.24
N TYR A 98 13.53 -8.30 1.99
CA TYR A 98 12.29 -8.77 1.36
C TYR A 98 12.05 -7.94 0.11
N LEU A 99 11.71 -8.60 -0.99
CA LEU A 99 11.32 -8.00 -2.26
C LEU A 99 9.95 -8.55 -2.65
N TRP A 100 8.99 -7.67 -2.92
CA TRP A 100 7.65 -8.06 -3.36
C TRP A 100 7.09 -7.11 -4.42
N THR A 101 6.08 -7.56 -5.15
CA THR A 101 5.46 -6.76 -6.21
C THR A 101 4.66 -5.58 -5.62
N LYS A 102 4.80 -4.39 -6.21
CA LYS A 102 4.04 -3.19 -5.85
C LYS A 102 2.54 -3.36 -6.04
N VAL A 103 2.17 -4.13 -7.05
CA VAL A 103 0.80 -4.53 -7.36
C VAL A 103 0.67 -6.03 -7.13
N ALA A 104 -0.37 -6.44 -6.40
CA ALA A 104 -0.73 -7.84 -6.26
C ALA A 104 -1.21 -8.38 -7.61
N GLN A 105 -0.52 -9.39 -8.11
CA GLN A 105 -0.69 -9.92 -9.46
C GLN A 105 -0.30 -11.39 -9.51
N THR A 106 -0.35 -11.99 -10.71
CA THR A 106 0.05 -13.38 -10.89
C THR A 106 1.55 -13.57 -10.60
N ASN A 107 1.89 -14.65 -9.91
CA ASN A 107 3.28 -14.96 -9.55
C ASN A 107 4.16 -15.21 -10.78
N ASP A 108 5.41 -14.78 -10.69
CA ASP A 108 6.49 -15.12 -11.61
C ASP A 108 7.28 -16.33 -11.08
N ALA A 109 7.22 -17.44 -11.80
CA ALA A 109 7.93 -18.66 -11.40
C ALA A 109 9.47 -18.53 -11.41
N THR A 110 9.99 -17.50 -12.08
CA THR A 110 11.43 -17.22 -12.20
C THR A 110 11.92 -16.19 -11.19
N LEU A 111 11.04 -15.67 -10.31
CA LEU A 111 11.41 -14.67 -9.31
C LEU A 111 12.53 -15.20 -8.40
N ASP A 112 13.70 -14.56 -8.50
CA ASP A 112 14.86 -14.89 -7.67
C ASP A 112 15.73 -13.66 -7.39
N ILE A 113 16.49 -13.74 -6.29
CA ILE A 113 17.47 -12.72 -5.89
C ILE A 113 18.82 -13.40 -5.71
N THR A 114 19.84 -12.92 -6.41
CA THR A 114 21.20 -13.44 -6.30
C THR A 114 22.20 -12.35 -5.94
N PHE A 115 23.32 -12.76 -5.35
CA PHE A 115 24.36 -11.89 -4.84
C PHE A 115 25.73 -12.31 -5.38
N ALA A 116 26.55 -11.31 -5.72
CA ALA A 116 27.96 -11.50 -6.06
C ALA A 116 28.82 -10.42 -5.39
N ASP A 117 29.87 -10.85 -4.67
CA ASP A 117 30.89 -9.96 -4.11
C ASP A 117 31.93 -9.60 -5.19
N THR A 118 31.58 -8.63 -6.04
CA THR A 118 32.39 -8.21 -7.20
C THR A 118 33.66 -7.46 -6.81
N GLY A 119 33.65 -6.77 -5.67
CA GLY A 119 34.74 -5.95 -5.16
C GLY A 119 35.65 -6.67 -4.17
N THR A 120 35.46 -7.98 -3.95
CA THR A 120 36.18 -8.76 -2.91
C THR A 120 36.06 -8.15 -1.52
N THR A 121 34.88 -7.58 -1.22
CA THR A 121 34.58 -6.92 0.05
C THR A 121 34.56 -7.87 1.23
N GLY A 122 34.33 -9.17 1.00
CA GLY A 122 34.15 -10.18 2.03
C GLY A 122 32.73 -10.24 2.61
N ALA A 123 31.80 -9.41 2.13
CA ALA A 123 30.40 -9.51 2.50
C ALA A 123 29.79 -10.82 1.98
N THR A 124 28.92 -11.43 2.78
CA THR A 124 28.29 -12.72 2.41
C THR A 124 26.77 -12.65 2.56
N MET A 125 26.07 -13.48 1.79
CA MET A 125 24.62 -13.65 1.85
C MET A 125 24.23 -15.12 1.82
N GLY A 126 23.06 -15.40 2.38
CA GLY A 126 22.38 -16.67 2.21
C GLY A 126 21.82 -16.87 0.80
N THR A 127 20.98 -17.89 0.67
CA THR A 127 20.23 -18.16 -0.56
C THR A 127 18.84 -17.54 -0.48
N ALA A 128 18.32 -17.06 -1.61
CA ALA A 128 16.98 -16.52 -1.65
C ALA A 128 15.93 -17.59 -1.31
N GLN A 129 14.91 -17.18 -0.56
CA GLN A 129 13.82 -18.03 -0.06
C GLN A 129 12.47 -17.45 -0.47
N ASP A 130 11.55 -18.32 -0.88
CA ASP A 130 10.16 -17.95 -1.08
C ASP A 130 9.48 -17.69 0.26
N VAL A 131 8.70 -16.61 0.35
CA VAL A 131 7.79 -16.40 1.48
C VAL A 131 6.47 -17.06 1.11
N THR A 132 6.20 -18.24 1.66
CA THR A 132 5.10 -19.13 1.21
C THR A 132 3.71 -18.46 1.23
N SER A 133 3.42 -17.64 2.23
CA SER A 133 2.15 -16.92 2.33
C SER A 133 2.11 -15.63 1.51
N GLY A 134 3.22 -15.27 0.85
CA GLY A 134 3.45 -13.95 0.27
C GLY A 134 3.41 -12.85 1.33
N THR A 135 3.24 -11.63 0.85
CA THR A 135 2.96 -10.46 1.68
C THR A 135 1.60 -9.90 1.29
N THR A 136 0.83 -9.39 2.25
CA THR A 136 -0.40 -8.66 1.93
C THR A 136 -0.06 -7.59 0.89
N GLY A 137 -0.81 -7.58 -0.20
CA GLY A 137 -0.62 -6.73 -1.36
C GLY A 137 -1.93 -6.06 -1.77
N TRP A 138 -1.85 -5.16 -2.73
CA TRP A 138 -3.00 -4.42 -3.26
C TRP A 138 -2.97 -4.50 -4.77
N GLY A 139 -4.11 -4.76 -5.39
CA GLY A 139 -4.26 -4.77 -6.84
C GLY A 139 -4.01 -3.41 -7.46
N THR A 140 -4.18 -3.33 -8.78
CA THR A 140 -4.05 -2.07 -9.51
C THR A 140 -5.10 -1.08 -9.00
N PRO A 141 -4.74 0.17 -8.70
CA PRO A 141 -5.73 1.18 -8.36
C PRO A 141 -6.67 1.49 -9.53
N GLU A 142 -7.97 1.40 -9.27
CA GLU A 142 -9.04 1.63 -10.24
C GLU A 142 -9.80 2.91 -9.88
N HIS A 143 -9.91 3.84 -10.83
CA HIS A 143 -10.63 5.09 -10.62
C HIS A 143 -12.14 4.87 -10.50
N ILE A 144 -12.73 5.37 -9.43
CA ILE A 144 -14.18 5.37 -9.22
C ILE A 144 -14.74 6.77 -9.51
N PRO A 145 -15.51 6.96 -10.60
CA PRO A 145 -16.08 8.25 -10.93
C PRO A 145 -17.28 8.61 -10.03
N GLY A 146 -17.63 9.90 -10.05
CA GLY A 146 -18.90 10.38 -9.48
C GLY A 146 -18.92 10.54 -7.97
N VAL A 147 -17.78 10.52 -7.28
CA VAL A 147 -17.74 10.79 -5.84
C VAL A 147 -18.09 12.25 -5.55
N VAL A 148 -19.07 12.45 -4.68
CA VAL A 148 -19.62 13.75 -4.26
C VAL A 148 -19.05 14.17 -2.91
N GLY A 149 -18.89 13.22 -2.00
CA GLY A 149 -18.46 13.47 -0.63
C GLY A 149 -17.78 12.27 0.00
N PHE A 150 -16.92 12.53 0.98
CA PHE A 150 -16.35 11.49 1.82
C PHE A 150 -16.19 12.03 3.24
N SER A 151 -16.84 11.37 4.20
CA SER A 151 -16.77 11.69 5.63
C SER A 151 -16.10 10.53 6.37
N THR A 152 -15.40 10.84 7.46
CA THR A 152 -14.77 9.81 8.31
C THR A 152 -14.84 10.18 9.78
N SER A 153 -15.13 9.20 10.62
CA SER A 153 -15.19 9.31 12.08
C SER A 153 -14.16 8.36 12.70
N PRO A 154 -13.24 8.83 13.56
CA PRO A 154 -12.27 7.94 14.22
C PRO A 154 -12.96 6.96 15.17
N GLU A 155 -12.50 5.72 15.18
CA GLU A 155 -12.95 4.66 16.08
C GLU A 155 -11.83 4.29 17.06
N GLY A 156 -12.17 4.17 18.35
CA GLY A 156 -11.23 3.82 19.39
C GLY A 156 -11.85 3.88 20.78
N ASP A 157 -11.33 3.05 21.68
CA ASP A 157 -11.79 2.98 23.07
C ASP A 157 -10.75 3.59 23.99
N THR A 158 -11.19 4.28 25.04
CA THR A 158 -10.32 4.74 26.12
C THR A 158 -10.65 3.98 27.38
N THR A 159 -9.72 3.13 27.82
CA THR A 159 -9.77 2.45 29.11
C THR A 159 -9.13 3.34 30.16
N GLU A 160 -9.88 3.67 31.20
CA GLU A 160 -9.40 4.47 32.33
C GLU A 160 -9.39 3.61 33.60
N PHE A 161 -8.28 3.60 34.31
CA PHE A 161 -8.13 2.96 35.60
C PHE A 161 -7.89 4.03 36.66
N TYR A 162 -8.71 4.01 37.71
CA TYR A 162 -8.68 4.99 38.78
C TYR A 162 -8.05 4.37 40.03
N ALA A 163 -7.09 5.08 40.63
CA ALA A 163 -6.51 4.75 41.93
C ALA A 163 -6.26 6.06 42.69
N ASP A 164 -6.27 6.01 44.03
CA ASP A 164 -6.09 7.19 44.90
C ASP A 164 -7.01 8.38 44.55
N ASN A 165 -8.27 8.08 44.20
CA ASN A 165 -9.29 9.06 43.78
C ASN A 165 -8.91 9.91 42.55
N THR A 166 -7.98 9.43 41.71
CA THR A 166 -7.60 10.08 40.44
C THR A 166 -7.45 9.07 39.30
N LYS A 167 -7.45 9.54 38.06
CA LYS A 167 -7.07 8.72 36.90
C LYS A 167 -5.60 8.34 37.07
N TYR A 168 -5.36 7.05 37.31
CA TYR A 168 -4.02 6.52 37.53
C TYR A 168 -3.40 5.99 36.24
N PHE A 169 -4.24 5.47 35.34
CA PHE A 169 -3.81 4.96 34.05
C PHE A 169 -4.90 5.19 33.00
N THR A 170 -4.49 5.57 31.80
CA THR A 170 -5.37 5.72 30.63
C THR A 170 -4.71 5.02 29.45
N TYR A 171 -5.48 4.22 28.73
CA TYR A 171 -5.03 3.57 27.51
C TYR A 171 -6.07 3.79 26.40
N THR A 172 -5.62 4.29 25.26
CA THR A 172 -6.48 4.54 24.10
C THR A 172 -6.12 3.58 22.98
N THR A 173 -7.10 2.86 22.45
CA THR A 173 -6.96 2.04 21.23
C THR A 173 -7.26 2.88 20.00
N ASN A 174 -6.58 2.58 18.89
CA ASN A 174 -6.92 3.11 17.57
C ASN A 174 -7.47 1.95 16.74
N ASN A 175 -8.80 1.87 16.66
CA ASN A 175 -9.50 0.82 15.93
C ASN A 175 -9.76 1.22 14.48
N GLY A 176 -9.28 2.40 14.05
CA GLY A 176 -9.39 2.89 12.70
C GLY A 176 -10.47 3.96 12.56
N TYR A 177 -11.32 3.84 11.54
CA TYR A 177 -12.37 4.80 11.22
C TYR A 177 -13.63 4.11 10.71
N THR A 178 -14.78 4.75 10.88
CA THR A 178 -15.96 4.56 10.03
C THR A 178 -16.05 5.72 9.04
N GLY A 179 -16.77 5.56 7.93
CA GLY A 179 -17.01 6.68 7.03
C GLY A 179 -18.05 6.43 5.95
N ASP A 180 -18.52 7.53 5.36
CA ASP A 180 -19.55 7.51 4.33
C ASP A 180 -18.95 8.05 3.03
N LEU A 181 -18.92 7.21 2.00
CA LEU A 181 -18.53 7.58 0.65
C LEU A 181 -19.80 7.85 -0.15
N GLU A 182 -20.06 9.12 -0.45
CA GLU A 182 -21.23 9.56 -1.21
C GLU A 182 -20.88 9.66 -2.70
N GLN A 183 -21.69 9.03 -3.54
CA GLN A 183 -21.44 8.93 -4.98
C GLN A 183 -22.72 9.20 -5.78
N ALA A 184 -22.59 9.75 -6.99
CA ALA A 184 -23.71 9.94 -7.89
C ALA A 184 -24.33 8.60 -8.33
N LEU A 185 -23.48 7.59 -8.55
CA LEU A 185 -23.87 6.21 -8.81
C LEU A 185 -22.64 5.33 -8.54
N ILE A 186 -22.78 4.31 -7.71
CA ILE A 186 -21.67 3.36 -7.48
C ILE A 186 -21.55 2.46 -8.72
N PRO A 187 -20.35 2.33 -9.34
CA PRO A 187 -20.17 1.43 -10.47
C PRO A 187 -20.50 -0.02 -10.08
N ARG A 188 -21.39 -0.66 -10.84
CA ARG A 188 -21.92 -1.99 -10.57
C ARG A 188 -20.83 -3.06 -10.42
N ASP A 189 -19.81 -3.02 -11.27
CA ASP A 189 -18.72 -4.02 -11.25
C ASP A 189 -17.85 -3.85 -9.99
N VAL A 190 -17.61 -2.60 -9.58
CA VAL A 190 -16.88 -2.27 -8.34
C VAL A 190 -17.66 -2.72 -7.12
N LEU A 191 -18.96 -2.42 -7.06
CA LEU A 191 -19.82 -2.85 -5.95
C LEU A 191 -19.87 -4.38 -5.85
N ALA A 192 -19.99 -5.05 -7.00
CA ALA A 192 -20.00 -6.51 -7.06
C ALA A 192 -18.71 -7.08 -6.46
N GLU A 193 -17.56 -6.53 -6.83
CA GLU A 193 -16.29 -7.00 -6.32
C GLU A 193 -16.07 -6.66 -4.83
N MET A 194 -16.45 -5.45 -4.38
CA MET A 194 -16.40 -5.05 -2.98
C MET A 194 -17.22 -5.97 -2.08
N LEU A 195 -18.41 -6.36 -2.51
CA LEU A 195 -19.33 -7.20 -1.74
C LEU A 195 -19.15 -8.70 -2.00
N GLY A 196 -18.31 -9.09 -2.96
CA GLY A 196 -18.12 -10.49 -3.35
C GLY A 196 -19.29 -11.08 -4.14
N GLN A 197 -20.14 -10.24 -4.71
CA GLN A 197 -21.30 -10.62 -5.51
C GLN A 197 -20.89 -11.04 -6.93
N VAL A 198 -21.77 -11.78 -7.60
CA VAL A 198 -21.51 -12.30 -8.95
C VAL A 198 -22.42 -11.63 -9.97
N ILE A 199 -21.86 -11.32 -11.14
CA ILE A 199 -22.64 -10.91 -12.30
C ILE A 199 -22.86 -12.16 -13.17
N ASP A 200 -24.10 -12.59 -13.31
CA ASP A 200 -24.42 -13.79 -14.08
C ASP A 200 -24.27 -13.57 -15.60
N ASN A 201 -24.43 -14.64 -16.38
CA ASN A 201 -24.33 -14.57 -17.85
C ASN A 201 -25.41 -13.69 -18.51
N ASN A 202 -26.47 -13.31 -17.78
CA ASN A 202 -27.51 -12.40 -18.23
C ASN A 202 -27.21 -10.94 -17.83
N GLY A 203 -26.13 -10.68 -17.09
CA GLY A 203 -25.77 -9.37 -16.56
C GLY A 203 -26.45 -9.02 -15.23
N MET A 204 -27.15 -9.97 -14.60
CA MET A 204 -27.80 -9.77 -13.30
C MET A 204 -26.76 -9.75 -12.20
N LEU A 205 -26.77 -8.70 -11.36
CA LEU A 205 -26.03 -8.68 -10.12
C LEU A 205 -26.73 -9.59 -9.12
N VAL A 206 -26.07 -10.64 -8.68
CA VAL A 206 -26.60 -11.68 -7.81
C VAL A 206 -25.90 -11.61 -6.48
N GLU A 207 -26.69 -11.40 -5.43
CA GLU A 207 -26.24 -11.49 -4.06
C GLU A 207 -26.54 -12.87 -3.47
N SER A 208 -25.56 -13.44 -2.79
CA SER A 208 -25.66 -14.64 -1.97
C SER A 208 -25.41 -14.31 -0.51
N ALA A 209 -26.11 -15.02 0.39
CA ALA A 209 -25.80 -14.97 1.81
C ALA A 209 -24.40 -15.53 2.15
N ASN A 210 -23.73 -16.19 1.20
CA ASN A 210 -22.36 -16.69 1.33
C ASN A 210 -21.31 -15.76 0.70
N ASP A 211 -21.72 -14.61 0.17
CA ASP A 211 -20.78 -13.65 -0.40
C ASP A 211 -19.86 -13.13 0.71
N ASN A 212 -18.59 -12.95 0.37
CA ASN A 212 -17.58 -12.43 1.30
C ASN A 212 -17.07 -11.11 0.75
N SER A 213 -17.32 -10.03 1.49
CA SER A 213 -16.82 -8.71 1.11
C SER A 213 -15.29 -8.73 1.02
N LYS A 214 -14.77 -8.11 -0.03
CA LYS A 214 -13.33 -7.92 -0.21
C LYS A 214 -12.89 -6.61 0.44
N GLU A 215 -11.76 -6.68 1.13
CA GLU A 215 -11.10 -5.48 1.64
C GLU A 215 -10.35 -4.77 0.50
N PHE A 216 -10.21 -3.46 0.57
CA PHE A 216 -9.52 -2.66 -0.43
C PHE A 216 -8.83 -1.44 0.19
N ALA A 217 -7.80 -0.89 -0.45
CA ALA A 217 -7.35 0.45 -0.13
C ALA A 217 -8.23 1.48 -0.82
N LEU A 218 -8.60 2.54 -0.11
CA LEU A 218 -9.28 3.72 -0.67
C LEU A 218 -8.27 4.85 -0.80
N MET A 219 -8.06 5.35 -2.02
CA MET A 219 -7.06 6.36 -2.35
C MET A 219 -7.74 7.56 -2.96
N PHE A 220 -7.35 8.77 -2.59
CA PHE A 220 -7.98 9.98 -3.15
C PHE A 220 -7.10 11.21 -3.02
N GLN A 221 -7.47 12.25 -3.75
CA GLN A 221 -6.85 13.57 -3.66
C GLN A 221 -7.82 14.57 -3.05
N VAL A 222 -7.31 15.42 -2.17
CA VAL A 222 -8.00 16.61 -1.67
C VAL A 222 -7.21 17.84 -2.10
N GLN A 223 -7.88 18.78 -2.75
CA GLN A 223 -7.24 20.03 -3.14
C GLN A 223 -6.95 20.91 -1.92
N GLY A 224 -5.83 21.62 -1.99
CA GLY A 224 -5.43 22.64 -1.03
C GLY A 224 -5.25 23.98 -1.74
N ASP A 225 -5.18 25.07 -0.97
CA ASP A 225 -4.92 26.41 -1.52
C ASP A 225 -3.52 26.57 -2.13
N LYS A 226 -2.57 25.68 -1.81
CA LYS A 226 -1.21 25.69 -2.37
C LYS A 226 -0.77 24.36 -2.94
N LYS A 227 -1.07 23.26 -2.24
CA LYS A 227 -0.65 21.90 -2.60
C LYS A 227 -1.80 20.94 -2.42
N ASN A 228 -1.96 20.03 -3.37
CA ASN A 228 -2.90 18.94 -3.22
C ASN A 228 -2.33 17.88 -2.27
N ARG A 229 -3.22 17.24 -1.52
CA ARG A 229 -2.91 16.12 -0.66
C ARG A 229 -3.44 14.85 -1.28
N ARG A 230 -2.62 13.82 -1.31
CA ARG A 230 -3.05 12.47 -1.64
C ARG A 230 -3.14 11.65 -0.35
N LEU A 231 -4.23 10.93 -0.18
CA LEU A 231 -4.54 10.16 1.01
C LEU A 231 -4.84 8.73 0.64
N VAL A 232 -4.53 7.82 1.55
CA VAL A 232 -4.88 6.41 1.46
C VAL A 232 -5.38 5.92 2.80
N TYR A 233 -6.47 5.16 2.80
CA TYR A 233 -6.83 4.24 3.87
C TYR A 233 -6.51 2.84 3.38
N TYR A 234 -5.69 2.08 4.11
CA TYR A 234 -5.08 0.86 3.57
C TYR A 234 -6.03 -0.33 3.52
N ARG A 235 -6.97 -0.42 4.48
CA ARG A 235 -7.87 -1.56 4.63
C ARG A 235 -9.29 -1.07 4.93
N CYS A 236 -10.02 -0.80 3.87
CA CYS A 236 -11.44 -0.49 3.91
C CYS A 236 -12.26 -1.75 3.63
N GLN A 237 -13.38 -1.88 4.33
CA GLN A 237 -14.41 -2.85 4.05
C GLN A 237 -15.72 -2.09 3.83
N ALA A 238 -16.41 -2.40 2.73
CA ALA A 238 -17.70 -1.79 2.43
C ALA A 238 -18.83 -2.61 3.02
N ASP A 239 -19.80 -1.91 3.59
CA ASP A 239 -21.08 -2.49 3.98
C ASP A 239 -22.03 -2.56 2.79
N ARG A 240 -23.01 -3.47 2.88
CA ARG A 240 -24.09 -3.54 1.90
C ARG A 240 -24.90 -2.24 1.96
N PRO A 241 -24.97 -1.44 0.87
CA PRO A 241 -25.74 -0.21 0.86
C PRO A 241 -27.23 -0.51 0.97
N SER A 242 -27.95 0.38 1.65
CA SER A 242 -29.41 0.38 1.65
C SER A 242 -29.94 0.85 0.29
N GLU A 243 -30.99 0.20 -0.23
CA GLU A 243 -31.65 0.66 -1.45
C GLU A 243 -32.73 1.71 -1.13
N ASP A 244 -32.62 2.88 -1.76
CA ASP A 244 -33.68 3.89 -1.79
C ASP A 244 -33.96 4.32 -3.24
N ASN A 245 -35.18 4.07 -3.72
CA ASN A 245 -35.59 4.31 -5.10
C ASN A 245 -36.82 5.22 -5.11
N ASN A 246 -36.60 6.52 -5.29
CA ASN A 246 -37.66 7.53 -5.28
C ASN A 246 -38.14 7.90 -6.69
N THR A 247 -39.44 8.15 -6.84
CA THR A 247 -40.01 8.68 -8.09
C THR A 247 -39.64 10.15 -8.28
N SER A 248 -39.49 10.61 -9.53
CA SER A 248 -39.16 12.01 -9.82
C SER A 248 -40.26 12.98 -9.36
N GLU A 249 -39.89 14.07 -8.71
CA GLU A 249 -40.76 15.21 -8.44
C GLU A 249 -40.70 16.25 -9.59
N SER A 250 -41.41 17.37 -9.46
CA SER A 250 -41.46 18.46 -10.45
C SER A 250 -40.09 19.09 -10.80
N SER A 251 -39.06 18.83 -10.00
CA SER A 251 -37.66 19.11 -10.31
C SER A 251 -36.83 17.82 -10.31
N VAL A 252 -36.00 17.61 -11.32
CA VAL A 252 -35.06 16.49 -11.38
C VAL A 252 -33.83 16.83 -10.54
N THR A 253 -33.85 16.43 -9.27
CA THR A 253 -32.66 16.40 -8.42
C THR A 253 -32.13 14.96 -8.42
N PRO A 254 -30.93 14.69 -8.94
CA PRO A 254 -30.34 13.37 -8.85
C PRO A 254 -30.13 12.96 -7.39
N THR A 255 -30.53 11.74 -7.04
CA THR A 255 -30.21 11.11 -5.75
C THR A 255 -28.78 10.57 -5.79
N THR A 256 -28.12 10.56 -4.63
CA THR A 256 -26.78 9.97 -4.44
C THR A 256 -26.89 8.64 -3.70
N ASP A 257 -25.96 7.75 -4.00
CA ASP A 257 -25.75 6.51 -3.26
C ASP A 257 -24.73 6.76 -2.14
N THR A 258 -25.00 6.20 -0.96
CA THR A 258 -24.04 6.21 0.15
C THR A 258 -23.49 4.81 0.36
N LEU A 259 -22.16 4.68 0.33
CA LEU A 259 -21.46 3.46 0.72
C LEU A 259 -20.82 3.66 2.09
N ASN A 260 -21.32 2.95 3.10
CA ASN A 260 -20.71 2.96 4.42
C ASN A 260 -19.46 2.06 4.42
N LEU A 261 -18.38 2.58 5.02
CA LEU A 261 -17.07 1.95 5.07
C LEU A 261 -16.60 1.81 6.51
N THR A 262 -15.97 0.67 6.79
CA THR A 262 -15.12 0.48 7.97
C THR A 262 -13.66 0.45 7.53
N MET A 263 -12.82 1.34 8.06
CA MET A 263 -11.39 1.42 7.78
C MET A 263 -10.60 0.87 8.96
N LEU A 264 -10.00 -0.30 8.78
CA LEU A 264 -9.31 -1.04 9.81
C LEU A 264 -7.78 -0.83 9.73
N PRO A 265 -7.03 -1.07 10.81
CA PRO A 265 -5.60 -1.24 10.73
C PRO A 265 -5.21 -2.44 9.85
N THR A 266 -4.08 -2.34 9.14
CA THR A 266 -3.48 -3.50 8.45
C THR A 266 -3.20 -4.65 9.42
N GLU A 267 -3.11 -5.86 8.90
CA GLU A 267 -2.94 -7.07 9.73
C GLU A 267 -1.49 -7.33 10.13
N ASP A 268 -0.55 -6.73 9.43
CA ASP A 268 0.88 -6.75 9.77
C ASP A 268 1.17 -6.08 11.13
N ASP A 269 2.40 -6.24 11.62
CA ASP A 269 2.82 -5.73 12.92
C ASP A 269 2.82 -4.20 13.02
N ASN A 270 2.90 -3.49 11.88
CA ASN A 270 2.91 -2.04 11.88
C ASN A 270 1.51 -1.43 12.09
N LYS A 271 0.43 -2.19 11.81
CA LYS A 271 -0.97 -1.77 12.01
C LYS A 271 -1.29 -0.41 11.36
N TYR A 272 -0.85 -0.20 10.13
CA TYR A 272 -1.10 1.06 9.43
C TYR A 272 -2.60 1.25 9.14
N VAL A 273 -3.12 2.44 9.41
CA VAL A 273 -4.54 2.78 9.12
C VAL A 273 -4.66 3.67 7.89
N LYS A 274 -3.91 4.78 7.88
CA LYS A 274 -3.95 5.77 6.81
C LYS A 274 -2.59 6.38 6.50
N GLY A 275 -2.42 6.84 5.27
CA GLY A 275 -1.29 7.63 4.78
C GLY A 275 -1.73 8.97 4.23
N THR A 276 -0.84 9.97 4.28
CA THR A 276 -1.06 11.26 3.63
C THR A 276 0.26 11.73 3.02
N LEU A 277 0.21 12.13 1.75
CA LEU A 277 1.35 12.59 0.98
C LEU A 277 1.05 13.97 0.41
N GLU A 278 1.94 14.92 0.67
CA GLU A 278 2.04 16.20 -0.04
C GLU A 278 3.36 16.19 -0.82
N LEU A 279 3.38 16.85 -1.98
CA LEU A 279 4.64 17.09 -2.68
C LEU A 279 5.55 17.95 -1.80
N ALA A 280 6.80 17.52 -1.59
CA ALA A 280 7.79 18.24 -0.80
C ALA A 280 8.13 19.59 -1.45
N ASP A 281 8.59 20.58 -0.66
CA ASP A 281 8.97 21.89 -1.21
C ASP A 281 10.22 21.79 -2.11
N ASP A 282 11.06 20.76 -1.93
CA ASP A 282 12.27 20.48 -2.69
C ASP A 282 12.09 19.39 -3.78
N ASN A 283 10.86 18.93 -4.01
CA ASN A 283 10.51 17.84 -4.92
C ASN A 283 11.22 16.49 -4.63
N SER A 284 11.76 16.30 -3.43
CA SER A 284 12.45 15.06 -3.03
C SER A 284 11.57 13.81 -3.14
N ASN A 285 10.25 13.95 -3.06
CA ASN A 285 9.29 12.86 -3.17
C ASN A 285 8.46 12.89 -4.47
N GLN A 286 8.91 13.58 -5.51
CA GLN A 286 8.17 13.73 -6.78
C GLN A 286 7.75 12.40 -7.39
N ALA A 287 8.65 11.41 -7.45
CA ALA A 287 8.35 10.09 -8.02
C ALA A 287 7.22 9.37 -7.26
N ALA A 288 7.29 9.37 -5.92
CA ALA A 288 6.24 8.80 -5.08
C ALA A 288 4.93 9.58 -5.17
N TYR A 289 5.02 10.91 -5.31
CA TYR A 289 3.86 11.75 -5.49
C TYR A 289 3.18 11.44 -6.83
N ASP A 290 3.90 11.40 -7.94
CA ASP A 290 3.31 11.16 -9.26
C ASP A 290 2.69 9.77 -9.36
N GLY A 291 3.45 8.74 -8.95
CA GLY A 291 3.02 7.34 -8.98
C GLY A 291 2.02 6.92 -7.90
N PHE A 292 1.52 7.86 -7.08
CA PHE A 292 0.61 7.53 -5.99
C PHE A 292 -0.66 6.79 -6.43
N PHE A 293 -1.14 6.97 -7.67
CA PHE A 293 -2.33 6.26 -8.16
C PHE A 293 -1.98 5.07 -9.07
N ASP A 294 -0.69 4.76 -9.24
CA ASP A 294 -0.25 3.62 -10.06
C ASP A 294 -0.16 2.33 -9.22
N ALA A 295 0.15 2.47 -7.92
CA ALA A 295 0.15 1.40 -6.93
C ALA A 295 -0.09 1.98 -5.52
N VAL A 296 -0.60 1.16 -4.60
CA VAL A 296 -0.78 1.57 -3.20
C VAL A 296 0.58 1.83 -2.55
N LEU A 297 0.87 3.10 -2.28
CA LEU A 297 2.11 3.50 -1.62
C LEU A 297 2.12 3.07 -0.16
N LEU A 298 2.99 2.14 0.21
CA LEU A 298 3.21 1.72 1.59
C LEU A 298 4.21 2.64 2.31
N PRO A 299 4.13 2.80 3.64
CA PRO A 299 5.10 3.57 4.40
C PRO A 299 6.51 2.99 4.27
N ASN A 300 7.47 3.85 3.90
CA ASN A 300 8.89 3.54 3.94
C ASN A 300 9.48 4.07 5.25
N ILE A 301 9.66 3.19 6.24
CA ILE A 301 10.23 3.53 7.56
C ILE A 301 11.59 2.84 7.68
N ALA A 302 12.63 3.65 7.87
CA ALA A 302 14.00 3.20 8.14
C ALA A 302 14.21 2.79 9.60
#